data_AF-A0A554KV89-F1
#
_entry.id   AF-A0A554KV89-F1
#
_cell.length_a   1.000
_cell.length_b   1.000
_cell.length_c   1.000
_cell.angle_alpha   90.00
_cell.angle_beta   90.00
_cell.angle_gamma   90.00
#
_symmetry.space_group_name_H-M   'P 1'
#
loop_
_entity.id
_entity.type
_entity.pdbx_description
1 polymer ?
#
loop_
_entity_poly.entity_id
_entity_poly.type
_entity_poly.pdbx_seq_one_letter_code
_entity_poly.pdbx_strand_id
1 'polypeptide(L)' 'MTTLSIPIPTELEIFIQREIEQKRSPNKAAVVRRALHRLAEEEAVAAVLRSHNEPVLRGDLRKLIKKLSTK' A
#
# COMPACT_ATOMS: atom_id res chain seq x y z
N MET A 1 -0.63 -17.28 14.34
CA MET A 1 0.54 -16.41 14.06
C MET A 1 1.43 -17.14 13.07
N THR A 2 1.80 -16.48 11.98
CA THR A 2 2.75 -17.02 11.00
C THR A 2 4.10 -16.33 11.18
N THR A 3 5.19 -17.07 10.97
CA THR A 3 6.56 -16.55 11.12
C THR A 3 7.10 -16.18 9.76
N LEU A 4 7.70 -14.99 9.66
CA LEU A 4 8.37 -14.50 8.47
C LEU A 4 9.88 -14.55 8.73
N SER A 5 10.61 -15.35 7.96
CA SER A 5 12.07 -15.43 8.02
C SER A 5 12.64 -15.02 6.69
N ILE A 6 13.21 -13.81 6.64
CA ILE A 6 13.85 -13.26 5.45
C ILE A 6 15.17 -12.59 5.86
N PRO A 7 16.20 -12.66 5.00
CA PRO A 7 17.40 -11.86 5.21
C PRO A 7 17.06 -10.38 5.03
N ILE A 8 17.57 -9.53 5.91
CA ILE A 8 17.45 -8.08 5.81
C ILE A 8 18.84 -7.47 5.64
N PRO A 9 19.00 -6.45 4.77
CA PRO A 9 20.23 -5.67 4.69
C PRO A 9 20.58 -5.02 6.04
N THR A 10 21.88 -4.83 6.28
CA THR A 10 22.41 -4.24 7.52
C THR A 10 21.82 -2.87 7.82
N GLU A 11 21.53 -2.05 6.80
CA GLU A 11 20.91 -0.73 6.98
C GLU A 11 19.52 -0.81 7.63
N LEU A 12 18.71 -1.80 7.24
CA LEU A 12 17.39 -2.01 7.83
C LEU A 12 17.49 -2.53 9.26
N GLU A 13 18.51 -3.35 9.55
CA GLU A 13 18.76 -3.79 10.92
C GLU A 13 19.16 -2.62 11.83
N ILE A 14 20.02 -1.72 11.34
CA ILE A 14 20.39 -0.48 12.05
C ILE A 14 19.15 0.37 12.30
N PHE A 15 18.25 0.50 11.31
CA PHE A 15 16.99 1.22 11.48
C PHE A 15 16.13 0.61 12.58
N ILE A 16 15.91 -0.71 12.55
CA ILE A 16 15.10 -1.42 13.55
C ILE A 16 15.71 -1.24 14.94
N GLN A 17 17.03 -1.32 15.06
CA GLN A 17 17.73 -1.14 16.32
C GLN A 17 17.53 0.27 16.88
N ARG A 18 17.66 1.31 16.06
CA ARG A 18 17.41 2.71 16.45
C ARG A 18 15.98 2.93 16.93
N GLU A 19 14.98 2.30 16.31
CA GLU A 19 13.58 2.40 16.75
C GLU A 19 13.36 1.83 18.16
N ILE A 20 14.08 0.76 18.50
CA ILE A 20 14.02 0.14 19.83
C ILE A 20 14.76 1.01 20.85
N GLU A 21 15.97 1.48 20.51
CA GLU A 21 16.77 2.36 21.37
C GLU A 21 16.05 3.65 21.72
N GLN A 22 15.30 4.21 20.76
CA GLN A 22 14.51 5.42 20.96
C GLN A 22 13.16 5.14 21.64
N LYS A 23 12.97 3.93 22.18
CA LYS A 23 11.77 3.46 22.89
C LYS A 23 10.47 3.62 22.10
N ARG A 24 10.55 3.71 20.77
CA ARG A 24 9.37 3.80 19.88
C ARG A 24 8.74 2.44 19.62
N SER A 25 9.44 1.35 19.94
CA SER A 25 8.90 0.00 19.82
C SER A 25 9.58 -0.96 20.80
N PRO A 26 8.84 -1.97 21.30
CA PRO A 26 9.35 -2.88 22.33
C PRO A 26 10.30 -3.96 21.79
N ASN A 27 10.23 -4.31 20.51
CA ASN A 27 11.09 -5.34 19.90
C ASN A 27 11.14 -5.21 18.37
N LYS A 28 12.06 -5.94 17.73
CA LYS A 28 12.25 -5.93 16.27
C LYS A 28 10.95 -6.26 15.53
N ALA A 29 10.24 -7.29 15.96
CA ALA A 29 9.01 -7.74 15.32
C ALA A 29 7.88 -6.68 15.38
N ALA A 30 7.80 -5.89 16.46
CA ALA A 30 6.84 -4.81 16.59
C ALA A 30 7.14 -3.67 15.62
N VAL A 31 8.43 -3.33 15.40
CA VAL A 31 8.84 -2.36 14.38
C VAL A 31 8.40 -2.82 13.00
N VAL A 32 8.68 -4.09 12.65
CA VAL A 32 8.32 -4.64 11.34
C VAL A 32 6.80 -4.68 11.14
N ARG A 33 6.02 -5.13 12.14
CA ARG A 33 4.54 -5.11 12.04
C ARG A 33 4.02 -3.69 11.83
N ARG A 34 4.54 -2.70 12.55
CA ARG A 34 4.16 -1.30 12.38
C ARG A 34 4.49 -0.79 10.97
N ALA A 35 5.65 -1.15 10.42
CA ALA A 35 6.02 -0.80 9.06
C ALA A 35 5.05 -1.41 8.03
N LEU A 36 4.66 -2.68 8.20
CA LEU A 36 3.68 -3.34 7.32
C LEU A 36 2.30 -2.68 7.38
N HIS A 37 1.85 -2.28 8.58
CA HIS A 37 0.59 -1.53 8.72
C HIS A 37 0.65 -0.18 7.99
N ARG A 38 1.75 0.56 8.13
CA ARG A 38 1.93 1.82 7.40
C ARG A 38 1.96 1.64 5.89
N LEU A 39 2.63 0.61 5.39
CA LEU A 39 2.65 0.30 3.96
C LEU A 39 1.22 0.06 3.43
N ALA A 40 0.41 -0.71 4.17
CA ALA A 40 -0.99 -0.96 3.79
C ALA A 40 -1.83 0.33 3.79
N GLU A 41 -1.60 1.24 4.75
CA GLU A 41 -2.26 2.55 4.79
C GLU A 41 -1.84 3.42 3.59
N GLU A 42 -0.55 3.47 3.27
CA GLU A 42 0.00 4.23 2.15
C GLU A 42 -0.54 3.72 0.80
N GLU A 43 -0.64 2.40 0.62
CA GLU A 43 -1.25 1.80 -0.58
C GLU A 43 -2.73 2.17 -0.73
N ALA A 44 -3.48 2.19 0.37
CA ALA A 44 -4.88 2.60 0.36
C ALA A 44 -5.04 4.08 -0.04
N VAL A 45 -4.19 4.96 0.49
CA VAL A 45 -4.17 6.39 0.09
C VAL A 45 -3.77 6.53 -1.37
N ALA A 46 -2.75 5.82 -1.82
CA ALA A 46 -2.29 5.84 -3.21
C ALA A 46 -3.38 5.31 -4.18
N ALA A 47 -4.21 4.37 -3.77
CA ALA A 47 -5.36 3.91 -4.57
C ALA A 47 -6.37 5.04 -4.79
N VAL A 48 -6.76 5.76 -3.72
CA VAL A 48 -7.69 6.89 -3.82
C VAL A 48 -7.14 8.00 -4.71
N LEU A 49 -5.87 8.37 -4.53
CA LEU A 49 -5.22 9.40 -5.35
C LEU A 49 -5.14 9.00 -6.82
N ARG A 50 -4.86 7.73 -7.12
CA ARG A 50 -4.90 7.21 -8.49
C ARG A 50 -6.30 7.31 -9.08
N SER A 51 -7.33 6.88 -8.36
CA SER A 51 -8.72 7.01 -8.81
C SER A 51 -9.15 8.45 -9.04
N HIS A 52 -8.61 9.40 -8.27
CA HIS A 52 -8.88 10.83 -8.50
C HIS A 52 -8.30 11.34 -9.83
N ASN A 53 -7.13 10.83 -10.23
CA ASN A 53 -6.46 11.21 -11.47
C ASN A 53 -6.98 10.47 -12.71
N GLU A 54 -7.84 9.48 -12.55
CA GLU A 54 -8.44 8.78 -13.68
C GLU A 54 -9.37 9.70 -14.47
N PRO A 55 -9.32 9.67 -15.82
CA PRO A 55 -10.17 10.51 -16.64
C PRO A 55 -11.64 10.15 -16.41
N VAL A 56 -12.45 11.16 -16.10
CA VAL A 56 -13.90 10.99 -15.99
C VAL A 56 -14.47 10.68 -17.36
N LEU A 57 -14.88 9.43 -17.58
CA LEU A 57 -15.57 9.02 -18.79
C LEU A 57 -16.99 9.63 -18.78
N ARG A 58 -17.23 10.57 -19.70
CA ARG A 58 -18.56 11.18 -19.91
C ARG A 58 -19.09 10.79 -21.28
N GLY A 59 -20.29 10.22 -21.31
CA GLY A 59 -20.96 9.80 -22.54
C GLY A 59 -22.36 9.27 -22.29
N ASP A 60 -23.18 9.23 -23.33
CA ASP A 60 -24.54 8.66 -23.28
C ASP A 60 -24.46 7.14 -23.48
N LEU A 61 -24.78 6.39 -22.43
CA LEU A 61 -24.78 4.92 -22.44
C LEU A 61 -25.70 4.35 -23.53
N ARG A 62 -26.80 5.04 -23.88
CA ARG A 62 -27.72 4.59 -24.94
C ARG A 62 -27.05 4.64 -26.31
N LYS A 63 -26.19 5.65 -26.56
CA LYS A 63 -25.42 5.77 -27.81
C LYS A 63 -24.34 4.70 -27.89
N LEU A 64 -23.70 4.35 -26.77
CA LEU A 64 -22.70 3.29 -26.72
C LEU A 64 -23.31 1.93 -27.04
N ILE A 65 -24.44 1.58 -26.40
CA ILE A 65 -25.14 0.31 -26.62
C ILE A 65 -25.56 0.17 -28.08
N LYS A 66 -26.10 1.24 -28.70
CA LYS A 66 -26.45 1.22 -30.13
C LYS A 66 -25.28 0.87 -31.04
N LYS A 67 -24.08 1.40 -30.79
CA LYS A 67 -22.87 1.12 -31.59
C LYS A 67 -22.34 -0.31 -31.40
N LEU A 68 -22.51 -0.89 -30.21
CA LEU A 68 -22.06 -2.25 -29.91
C LEU A 68 -23.02 -3.32 -30.43
N SER A 69 -24.32 -3.02 -30.50
CA SER A 69 -25.36 -3.93 -30.99
C SER A 69 -25.51 -3.95 -32.52
N THR A 70 -24.90 -3.00 -33.25
CA THR A 70 -24.94 -2.94 -34.73
C THR A 70 -23.73 -3.60 -35.40
N LYS A 71 -22.94 -4.34 -34.63
CA LYS A 71 -21.86 -5.20 -35.12
C LYS A 71 -22.26 -6.66 -34.93
#